data_AF-A0A7K3ZPI6-F1
#
_entry.id   AF-A0A7K3ZPI6-F1
#
_cell.length_a   1.000
_cell.length_b   1.000
_cell.length_c   1.000
_cell.angle_alpha   90.00
_cell.angle_beta   90.00
_cell.angle_gamma   90.00
#
_symmetry.space_group_name_H-M   'P 1'
#
loop_
_entity.id
_entity.type
_entity.pdbx_description
1 polymer ?
#
loop_
_entity_poly.entity_id
_entity_poly.type
_entity_poly.pdbx_seq_one_letter_code
_entity_poly.pdbx_strand_id
1 'polypeptide(L)' 'MTEINETEIEVSGESKFTKAMFLIISVFLIFVGPTYIPFLIADVANAGAVAADVVGFLLFLAGIGLLVFVLRKKLVT' A
#
# COMPACT_ATOMS: atom_id res chain seq x y z
N MET A 1 -45.57 -0.87 -5.95
CA MET A 1 -44.59 -0.77 -4.85
C MET A 1 -43.32 -1.41 -5.35
N THR A 2 -42.35 -0.59 -5.75
CA THR A 2 -41.04 -1.04 -6.23
C THR A 2 -40.14 -1.24 -5.02
N GLU A 3 -39.96 -2.48 -4.62
CA GLU A 3 -38.90 -2.85 -3.67
C GLU A 3 -37.56 -2.72 -4.39
N ILE A 4 -36.94 -1.56 -4.22
CA ILE A 4 -35.51 -1.38 -4.41
C ILE A 4 -34.85 -2.22 -3.31
N ASN A 5 -34.61 -3.49 -3.62
CA ASN A 5 -33.81 -4.35 -2.78
C ASN A 5 -32.35 -3.91 -3.00
N GLU A 6 -31.91 -2.99 -2.16
CA GLU A 6 -30.52 -2.66 -1.93
C GLU A 6 -29.85 -3.94 -1.38
N THR A 7 -29.58 -4.89 -2.26
CA THR A 7 -28.67 -5.98 -1.97
C THR A 7 -27.32 -5.35 -1.72
N GLU A 8 -27.06 -5.12 -0.43
CA GLU A 8 -25.78 -5.30 0.23
C GLU A 8 -24.73 -5.73 -0.78
N ILE A 9 -23.85 -4.81 -1.15
CA ILE A 9 -22.54 -5.23 -1.63
C ILE A 9 -21.87 -5.84 -0.40
N GLU A 10 -22.24 -7.08 -0.13
CA GLU A 10 -21.51 -8.02 0.68
C GLU A 10 -20.17 -8.14 -0.06
N VAL A 11 -19.23 -7.25 0.28
CA VAL A 11 -17.82 -7.38 -0.06
C VAL A 11 -17.36 -8.60 0.72
N SER A 12 -17.73 -9.76 0.18
CA SER A 12 -17.38 -11.08 0.68
C SER A 12 -15.86 -11.11 0.78
N GLY A 13 -15.44 -11.05 2.04
CA GLY A 13 -14.05 -10.95 2.46
C GLY A 13 -13.24 -12.12 1.94
N GLU A 14 -11.97 -11.85 1.67
CA GLU A 14 -10.94 -12.82 1.29
C GLU A 14 -11.06 -13.45 -0.11
N SER A 15 -11.41 -12.65 -1.12
CA SER A 15 -11.10 -13.07 -2.49
C SER A 15 -9.58 -13.04 -2.73
N LYS A 16 -9.05 -14.04 -3.43
CA LYS A 16 -7.64 -14.10 -3.87
C LYS A 16 -7.19 -12.82 -4.61
N PHE A 17 -8.15 -12.06 -5.15
CA PHE A 17 -7.94 -10.76 -5.80
C PHE A 17 -7.47 -9.67 -4.82
N THR A 18 -8.10 -9.53 -3.66
CA THR A 18 -7.65 -8.57 -2.62
C THR A 18 -6.23 -8.88 -2.17
N LYS A 19 -5.90 -10.17 -2.03
CA LYS A 19 -4.54 -10.61 -1.72
C LYS A 19 -3.53 -10.23 -2.80
N ALA A 20 -3.87 -10.48 -4.07
CA ALA A 20 -3.03 -10.11 -5.20
C ALA A 20 -2.84 -8.58 -5.28
N MET A 21 -3.90 -7.82 -5.07
CA MET A 21 -3.87 -6.35 -5.05
C MET A 21 -2.99 -5.81 -3.93
N PHE A 22 -3.13 -6.31 -2.69
CA PHE A 22 -2.25 -5.91 -1.58
C PHE A 22 -0.79 -6.28 -1.83
N LEU A 23 -0.53 -7.44 -2.45
CA LEU A 23 0.83 -7.85 -2.81
C LEU A 23 1.43 -6.91 -3.87
N ILE A 24 0.67 -6.60 -4.93
CA ILE A 24 1.10 -5.67 -5.98
C ILE A 24 1.37 -4.29 -5.37
N ILE A 25 0.46 -3.75 -4.57
CA ILE A 25 0.62 -2.45 -3.89
C ILE A 25 1.86 -2.48 -3.00
N SER A 26 2.08 -3.56 -2.25
CA SER A 26 3.23 -3.68 -1.36
C SER A 26 4.56 -3.71 -2.13
N VAL A 27 4.63 -4.45 -3.24
CA VAL A 27 5.80 -4.45 -4.13
C VAL A 27 5.99 -3.05 -4.73
N PHE A 28 4.90 -2.41 -5.16
CA PHE A 28 4.94 -1.04 -5.66
C PHE A 28 5.47 -0.06 -4.60
N LEU A 29 5.04 -0.17 -3.35
CA LEU A 29 5.52 0.68 -2.25
C LEU A 29 7.01 0.47 -1.97
N ILE A 30 7.50 -0.76 -2.07
CA ILE A 30 8.91 -1.12 -1.87
C ILE A 30 9.80 -0.53 -2.97
N PHE A 31 9.31 -0.46 -4.21
CA PHE A 31 10.08 0.10 -5.33
C PHE A 31 9.86 1.61 -5.48
N VAL A 32 8.62 2.06 -5.59
CA VAL A 32 8.24 3.45 -5.85
C VAL A 32 8.38 4.33 -4.62
N GLY A 33 8.15 3.79 -3.40
CA GLY A 33 8.28 4.53 -2.15
C GLY A 33 9.66 5.14 -1.96
N PRO A 34 10.75 4.36 -1.94
CA PRO A 34 12.10 4.89 -1.75
C PRO A 34 12.74 5.51 -2.99
N THR A 35 12.20 5.31 -4.20
CA THR A 35 12.83 5.85 -5.42
C THR A 35 12.11 7.07 -5.99
N TYR A 36 10.78 7.10 -5.93
CA TYR A 36 9.98 8.15 -6.54
C TYR A 36 9.58 9.23 -5.53
N ILE A 37 9.26 8.85 -4.29
CA ILE A 37 8.85 9.81 -3.27
C ILE A 37 9.99 10.75 -2.85
N PRO A 38 11.25 10.29 -2.67
CA PRO A 38 12.37 11.20 -2.41
C PRO A 38 12.62 12.18 -3.56
N PHE A 39 12.45 11.73 -4.80
CA PHE A 39 12.58 12.60 -5.97
C PHE A 39 11.52 13.72 -5.95
N LEU A 40 10.25 13.37 -5.68
CA LEU A 40 9.19 14.36 -5.54
C LEU A 40 9.38 15.28 -4.34
N ILE A 41 9.88 14.78 -3.21
CA ILE A 41 10.12 15.59 -2.01
C ILE A 41 11.28 16.55 -2.23
N ALA A 42 12.36 16.11 -2.88
CA ALA A 42 13.48 16.97 -3.24
C ALA A 42 13.05 18.10 -4.20
N ASP A 43 12.18 17.78 -5.17
CA ASP A 43 11.71 18.73 -6.18
C ASP A 43 10.63 19.69 -5.64
N VAL A 44 9.62 19.17 -4.93
CA VAL A 44 8.47 19.96 -4.44
C VAL A 44 8.77 20.69 -3.15
N ALA A 45 9.47 20.05 -2.20
CA ALA A 45 9.70 20.61 -0.87
C ALA A 45 11.05 21.32 -0.74
N ASN A 46 11.92 21.28 -1.77
CA ASN A 46 13.32 21.73 -1.68
C ASN A 46 14.03 21.14 -0.44
N ALA A 47 13.56 19.99 0.03
CA ALA A 47 14.10 19.35 1.21
C ALA A 47 15.49 18.81 0.83
N GLY A 48 16.49 19.07 1.68
CA GLY A 48 17.84 18.56 1.44
C GLY A 48 17.82 17.05 1.19
N ALA A 49 18.66 16.58 0.26
CA ALA A 49 18.67 15.18 -0.22
C ALA A 49 18.61 14.15 0.92
N VAL A 50 19.27 14.43 2.05
CA VAL A 50 19.28 13.59 3.26
C VAL A 50 17.87 13.41 3.84
N ALA A 51 17.05 14.47 3.90
CA ALA A 51 15.68 14.38 4.43
C ALA A 51 14.77 13.60 3.48
N ALA A 52 14.92 13.78 2.17
CA ALA A 52 14.19 13.04 1.16
C ALA A 52 14.53 11.53 1.23
N ASP A 53 15.81 11.19 1.35
CA ASP A 53 16.28 9.80 1.48
C ASP A 53 15.77 9.13 2.77
N VAL A 54 15.75 9.86 3.89
CA VAL A 54 15.19 9.34 5.16
C VAL A 54 13.70 9.01 5.02
N VAL A 55 12.93 9.87 4.35
CA VAL A 55 11.50 9.61 4.10
C VAL A 55 11.31 8.42 3.16
N GLY A 56 12.12 8.32 2.10
CA GLY A 56 12.12 7.16 1.21
C GLY A 56 12.41 5.86 1.94
N PHE A 57 13.41 5.87 2.83
CA PHE A 57 13.79 4.71 3.63
C PHE A 57 12.70 4.30 4.64
N LEU A 58 12.02 5.27 5.26
CA LEU A 58 10.86 5.00 6.11
C LEU A 58 9.71 4.38 5.33
N LEU A 59 9.45 4.84 4.10
CA LEU A 59 8.45 4.25 3.21
C LEU A 59 8.82 2.81 2.80
N PHE A 60 10.10 2.55 2.55
CA PHE A 60 10.60 1.20 2.27
C PHE A 60 10.36 0.26 3.46
N LEU A 61 10.69 0.69 4.68
CA LEU A 61 10.40 -0.05 5.90
C LEU A 61 8.90 -0.29 6.10
N ALA A 62 8.06 0.70 5.82
CA ALA A 62 6.61 0.56 5.87
C ALA A 62 6.11 -0.44 4.81
N GLY A 63 6.66 -0.42 3.60
CA GLY A 63 6.37 -1.38 2.52
C GLY A 63 6.75 -2.81 2.88
N ILE A 64 7.92 -3.02 3.49
CA ILE A 64 8.32 -4.33 4.03
C ILE A 64 7.39 -4.75 5.17
N GLY A 65 7.06 -3.83 6.09
CA GLY A 65 6.13 -4.08 7.18
C GLY A 65 4.76 -4.55 6.68
N LEU A 66 4.23 -3.89 5.64
CA LEU A 66 2.98 -4.26 4.98
C LEU A 66 3.10 -5.63 4.30
N LEU A 67 4.21 -5.91 3.60
CA LEU A 67 4.45 -7.21 2.98
C LEU A 67 4.49 -8.32 4.03
N VAL A 68 5.24 -8.11 5.11
CA VAL A 68 5.34 -9.03 6.24
C VAL A 68 4.00 -9.18 6.93
N PHE A 69 3.20 -8.12 7.04
CA PHE A 69 1.84 -8.20 7.59
C PHE A 69 0.93 -9.05 6.73
N VAL A 70 0.90 -8.84 5.41
CA VAL A 70 0.13 -9.63 4.45
C VAL A 70 0.59 -11.09 4.42
N LEU A 71 1.89 -11.35 4.65
CA LEU A 71 2.46 -12.69 4.71
C LEU A 71 2.23 -13.39 6.05
N ARG A 72 2.40 -12.69 7.18
CA ARG A 72 2.34 -13.27 8.54
C ARG A 72 0.93 -13.32 9.10
N LYS A 73 0.15 -12.26 8.92
CA LYS A 73 -1.26 -12.31 9.24
C LYS A 73 -1.89 -13.08 8.09
N LYS A 74 -2.12 -14.38 8.29
CA LYS A 74 -3.20 -15.08 7.60
C LYS A 74 -4.46 -14.22 7.79
N LEU A 75 -4.71 -13.28 6.88
CA LEU A 75 -6.06 -12.97 6.40
C LEU A 75 -6.53 -14.23 5.65
N VAL A 76 -6.62 -15.33 6.41
CA VAL A 76 -7.09 -16.68 6.08
C VAL A 76 -7.46 -17.34 7.41
N THR A 77 -8.69 -17.13 7.85
CA THR A 77 -9.49 -18.22 8.40
C THR A 77 -10.80 -18.20 7.66
#